data_AF-A0A087LY48-F1
#
_entry.id   AF-A0A087LY48-F1
#
_cell.length_a   1.000
_cell.length_b   1.000
_cell.length_c   1.000
_cell.angle_alpha   90.00
_cell.angle_beta   90.00
_cell.angle_gamma   90.00
#
_symmetry.space_group_name_H-M   'P 1'
#
loop_
_entity.id
_entity.type
_entity.pdbx_description
1 polymer ?
#
loop_
_entity_poly.entity_id
_entity_poly.type
_entity_poly.pdbx_seq_one_letter_code
_entity_poly.pdbx_strand_id
1 'polypeptide(L)'
;MQTDLNNQPTKPISIRLTPSERSLLEQRAGDAGISAFIRGQLFGAGRRHKAPRIPSHNSQDVGQLLALLGSSEISDSLRELAHAASIGALPVLPETEEAINDACAAVDQMRSALIVALGLKGDEE
;
A
#
# COMPACT_ATOMS: atom_id res chain seq x y z
N MET A 1 34.72 -6.62 -25.85
CA MET A 1 33.40 -6.39 -26.47
C MET A 1 32.36 -7.14 -25.66
N GLN A 2 31.77 -6.47 -24.66
CA GLN A 2 30.59 -6.98 -23.94
C GLN A 2 29.42 -6.15 -24.45
N THR A 3 28.55 -6.77 -25.23
CA THR A 3 27.40 -6.12 -25.83
C THR A 3 26.26 -6.10 -24.81
N ASP A 4 25.74 -4.90 -24.53
CA ASP A 4 24.59 -4.66 -23.65
C ASP A 4 23.37 -5.51 -24.06
N LEU A 5 23.14 -6.62 -23.34
CA LEU A 5 22.01 -7.54 -23.54
C LEU A 5 20.65 -6.94 -23.13
N ASN A 6 20.61 -5.71 -22.63
CA ASN A 6 19.48 -5.18 -21.88
C ASN A 6 18.58 -4.21 -22.67
N ASN A 7 18.94 -3.86 -23.91
CA ASN A 7 18.17 -2.93 -24.77
C ASN A 7 17.87 -3.48 -26.18
N GLN A 8 17.67 -4.80 -26.30
CA GLN A 8 17.30 -5.40 -27.58
C GLN A 8 15.77 -5.42 -27.80
N PRO A 9 15.29 -5.07 -29.00
CA PRO A 9 13.85 -5.08 -29.30
C PRO A 9 13.30 -6.50 -29.20
N THR A 10 12.24 -6.68 -28.40
CA THR A 10 11.56 -7.96 -28.26
C THR A 10 10.74 -8.27 -29.52
N LYS A 11 10.95 -9.45 -30.12
CA LYS A 11 10.12 -9.95 -31.24
C LYS A 11 8.99 -10.83 -30.70
N PRO A 12 7.74 -10.67 -31.18
CA PRO A 12 6.62 -11.49 -30.73
C PRO A 12 6.76 -12.95 -31.22
N ILE A 13 6.28 -13.89 -30.41
CA ILE A 13 6.16 -15.31 -30.80
C ILE A 13 4.71 -15.58 -31.14
N SER A 14 4.44 -16.02 -32.37
CA SER A 14 3.11 -16.46 -32.81
C SER A 14 2.97 -17.97 -32.65
N ILE A 15 2.07 -18.41 -31.77
CA ILE A 15 1.79 -19.83 -31.52
C ILE A 15 0.32 -20.09 -31.89
N ARG A 16 0.06 -21.18 -32.61
CA ARG A 16 -1.32 -21.62 -32.86
C ARG A 16 -1.83 -22.35 -31.62
N LEU A 17 -2.93 -21.88 -31.07
CA LEU A 17 -3.59 -22.46 -29.89
C LEU A 17 -5.03 -22.76 -30.26
N THR A 18 -5.52 -23.92 -29.84
CA THR A 18 -6.95 -24.20 -29.80
C THR A 18 -7.62 -23.36 -28.70
N PRO A 19 -8.95 -23.14 -28.77
CA PRO A 19 -9.66 -22.38 -27.73
C PRO A 19 -9.49 -22.97 -26.31
N SER A 20 -9.46 -24.30 -26.20
CA SER A 20 -9.22 -25.02 -24.95
C SER A 20 -7.83 -24.79 -24.38
N GLU A 21 -6.80 -24.82 -25.23
CA GLU A 21 -5.42 -24.57 -24.79
C GLU A 21 -5.22 -23.12 -24.36
N ARG A 22 -5.87 -22.17 -25.05
CA ARG A 22 -5.85 -20.76 -24.68
C ARG A 22 -6.48 -20.53 -23.31
N SER A 23 -7.66 -21.10 -23.06
CA SER A 23 -8.35 -20.97 -21.77
C SER A 23 -7.52 -21.58 -20.62
N LEU A 24 -6.88 -22.72 -20.85
CA LEU A 24 -5.98 -23.35 -19.88
C LEU A 24 -4.77 -22.46 -19.55
N LEU A 25 -4.23 -21.74 -20.55
CA LEU A 25 -3.15 -20.77 -20.34
C LEU A 25 -3.62 -19.54 -19.58
N GLU A 26 -4.81 -19.01 -19.87
CA GLU A 26 -5.40 -17.88 -19.15
C GLU A 26 -5.62 -18.23 -17.66
N GLN A 27 -6.14 -19.43 -17.38
CA GLN A 27 -6.34 -19.91 -16.02
C GLN A 27 -5.02 -20.09 -15.26
N ARG A 28 -3.99 -20.64 -15.91
CA ARG A 28 -2.67 -20.86 -15.28
C ARG A 28 -1.87 -19.56 -15.12
N ALA A 29 -2.09 -18.57 -15.98
CA ALA A 29 -1.38 -17.30 -15.91
C ALA A 29 -1.90 -16.40 -14.77
N GLY A 30 -3.17 -16.54 -14.38
CA GLY A 30 -3.77 -15.76 -13.30
C GLY A 30 -3.71 -14.26 -13.61
N ASP A 31 -3.08 -13.49 -12.72
CA ASP A 31 -2.90 -12.04 -12.87
C ASP A 31 -1.79 -11.64 -13.87
N ALA A 32 -1.00 -12.60 -14.35
CA ALA A 32 0.03 -12.35 -15.36
C ALA A 32 -0.53 -12.47 -16.77
N GLY A 33 -0.04 -11.64 -17.70
CA GLY A 33 -0.35 -11.81 -19.12
C GLY A 33 0.19 -13.15 -19.66
N ILE A 34 -0.56 -13.80 -20.57
CA ILE A 34 -0.22 -15.11 -21.17
C ILE A 34 1.23 -15.17 -21.67
N SER A 35 1.69 -14.14 -22.38
CA SER A 35 3.06 -14.07 -22.91
C SER A 35 4.14 -14.02 -21.80
N ALA A 36 3.83 -13.36 -20.68
CA ALA A 36 4.74 -13.30 -19.52
C ALA A 36 4.80 -14.65 -18.80
N PHE A 37 3.64 -15.33 -18.67
CA PHE A 37 3.56 -16.69 -18.13
C PHE A 37 4.35 -17.69 -18.97
N ILE A 38 4.15 -17.71 -20.30
CA ILE A 38 4.88 -18.58 -21.23
C ILE A 38 6.39 -18.33 -21.17
N ARG A 39 6.81 -17.05 -21.18
CA ARG A 39 8.22 -16.68 -21.08
C ARG A 39 8.84 -17.12 -19.75
N GLY A 40 8.09 -17.00 -18.65
CA GLY A 40 8.50 -17.45 -17.32
C GLY A 40 8.70 -18.96 -17.23
N GLN A 41 7.80 -19.73 -17.86
CA GLN A 41 7.86 -21.19 -17.91
C GLN A 41 9.01 -21.70 -18.80
N LEU A 42 9.25 -21.08 -19.95
CA LEU A 42 10.23 -21.54 -20.94
C LEU A 42 11.67 -21.14 -20.62
N PHE A 43 11.88 -19.92 -20.11
CA PHE A 43 13.24 -19.37 -19.94
C PHE A 43 13.69 -19.27 -18.49
N GLY A 44 12.90 -19.79 -17.53
CA GLY A 44 13.27 -19.84 -16.12
C GLY A 44 13.66 -18.46 -15.58
N ALA A 45 12.66 -17.66 -15.20
CA ALA A 45 12.81 -16.30 -14.66
C ALA A 45 13.19 -15.21 -15.69
N GLY A 46 12.26 -14.92 -16.60
CA GLY A 46 12.19 -13.60 -17.21
C GLY A 46 11.62 -12.60 -16.21
N ARG A 47 12.50 -11.86 -15.52
CA ARG A 47 12.28 -10.71 -14.61
C ARG A 47 10.80 -10.34 -14.39
N ARG A 48 10.36 -10.46 -13.13
CA ARG A 48 9.15 -9.84 -12.58
C ARG A 48 9.02 -8.40 -13.10
N HIS A 49 8.28 -8.18 -14.19
CA HIS A 49 7.49 -6.97 -14.27
C HIS A 49 6.49 -7.15 -13.15
N LYS A 50 6.75 -6.51 -12.00
CA LYS A 50 5.69 -6.29 -11.02
C LYS A 50 4.57 -5.69 -11.85
N ALA A 51 3.48 -6.43 -12.06
CA ALA A 51 2.27 -5.84 -12.61
C ALA A 51 2.05 -4.56 -11.82
N PRO A 52 1.78 -3.42 -12.47
CA PRO A 52 1.43 -2.22 -11.73
C PRO A 52 0.33 -2.65 -10.76
N ARG A 53 0.59 -2.53 -9.47
CA ARG A 53 -0.39 -2.87 -8.44
C ARG A 53 -1.55 -1.93 -8.71
N ILE A 54 -2.58 -2.43 -9.40
CA ILE A 54 -3.84 -1.74 -9.51
C ILE A 54 -4.29 -1.64 -8.05
N PRO A 55 -4.44 -0.42 -7.50
CA PRO A 55 -4.92 -0.28 -6.14
C PRO A 55 -6.23 -1.07 -6.06
N SER A 56 -6.30 -2.05 -5.17
CA SER A 56 -7.60 -2.66 -4.86
C SER A 56 -8.51 -1.56 -4.34
N HIS A 57 -9.83 -1.72 -4.45
CA HIS A 57 -10.81 -0.76 -3.90
C HIS A 57 -10.43 -0.34 -2.46
N ASN A 58 -10.04 -1.31 -1.63
CA ASN A 58 -9.56 -1.08 -0.26
C ASN A 58 -8.35 -0.13 -0.18
N SER A 59 -7.42 -0.20 -1.14
CA SER A 59 -6.24 0.68 -1.18
C SER A 59 -6.61 2.13 -1.46
N GLN A 60 -7.66 2.36 -2.25
CA GLN A 60 -8.14 3.70 -2.59
C GLN A 60 -8.91 4.33 -1.42
N ASP A 61 -9.78 3.55 -0.76
CA ASP A 61 -10.53 4.01 0.41
C ASP A 61 -9.60 4.39 1.57
N VAL A 62 -8.58 3.57 1.83
CA VAL A 62 -7.56 3.85 2.85
C VAL A 62 -6.73 5.09 2.47
N GLY A 63 -6.38 5.24 1.18
CA GLY A 63 -5.69 6.44 0.69
C GLY A 63 -6.51 7.71 0.88
N GLN A 64 -7.82 7.65 0.64
CA GLN A 64 -8.73 8.78 0.85
C GLN A 64 -8.87 9.13 2.33
N LEU A 65 -8.97 8.13 3.20
CA LEU A 65 -9.01 8.34 4.65
C LEU A 65 -7.72 8.98 5.17
N LEU A 66 -6.56 8.55 4.67
CA LEU A 66 -5.27 9.16 5.00
C LEU A 66 -5.18 10.61 4.49
N ALA A 67 -5.71 10.90 3.30
CA ALA A 67 -5.73 12.26 2.79
C ALA A 67 -6.59 13.18 3.67
N LEU A 68 -7.77 12.71 4.10
CA LEU A 68 -8.64 13.44 5.03
C LEU A 68 -7.94 13.66 6.38
N LEU A 69 -7.27 12.65 6.91
CA LEU A 69 -6.52 12.76 8.16
C LEU A 69 -5.32 13.72 8.02
N GLY A 70 -4.59 13.67 6.90
CA GLY A 70 -3.49 14.60 6.62
C GLY A 70 -3.96 16.04 6.41
N SER A 71 -5.17 16.23 5.88
CA SER A 71 -5.81 17.55 5.76
C SER A 71 -6.44 18.04 7.06
N SER A 72 -6.53 17.19 8.08
CA SER A 72 -7.07 17.59 9.38
C SER A 72 -6.04 18.42 10.15
N GLU A 73 -6.52 19.47 10.82
CA GLU A 73 -5.70 20.39 11.61
C GLU A 73 -5.37 19.81 13.01
N ILE A 74 -5.14 18.49 13.11
CA ILE A 74 -4.88 17.80 14.40
C ILE A 74 -3.62 18.37 15.07
N SER A 75 -2.57 18.67 14.28
CA SER A 75 -1.33 19.24 14.81
C SER A 75 -1.54 20.62 15.44
N ASP A 76 -2.40 21.42 14.81
CA ASP A 76 -2.71 22.76 15.29
C ASP A 76 -3.62 22.69 16.51
N SER A 77 -4.62 21.80 16.50
CA SER A 77 -5.48 21.52 17.67
C SER A 77 -4.66 21.06 18.89
N LEU A 78 -3.67 20.17 18.70
CA LEU A 78 -2.78 19.73 19.78
C LEU A 78 -1.90 20.88 20.30
N ARG A 79 -1.43 21.75 19.41
CA ARG A 79 -0.66 22.94 19.78
C ARG A 79 -1.50 23.90 20.61
N GLU A 80 -2.76 24.11 20.25
CA GLU A 80 -3.69 24.96 20.99
C GLU A 80 -3.99 24.38 22.38
N LEU A 81 -4.22 23.07 22.49
CA LEU A 81 -4.41 22.40 23.78
C LEU A 81 -3.16 22.52 24.66
N ALA A 82 -1.97 22.29 24.11
CA ALA A 82 -0.71 22.45 24.84
C ALA A 82 -0.50 23.89 25.30
N HIS A 83 -0.80 24.86 24.44
CA HIS A 83 -0.73 26.27 24.79
C HIS A 83 -1.71 26.61 25.92
N ALA A 84 -2.98 26.21 25.79
CA ALA A 84 -4.01 26.41 26.81
C ALA A 84 -3.64 25.78 28.16
N ALA A 85 -3.04 24.58 28.16
CA ALA A 85 -2.51 23.95 29.36
C ALA A 85 -1.35 24.75 29.98
N SER A 86 -0.37 25.18 29.17
CA SER A 86 0.79 25.93 29.65
C SER A 86 0.46 27.29 30.28
N ILE A 87 -0.57 27.98 29.78
CA ILE A 87 -1.03 29.26 30.33
C ILE A 87 -2.08 29.07 31.44
N GLY A 88 -2.43 27.83 31.78
CA GLY A 88 -3.43 27.49 32.78
C GLY A 88 -4.89 27.76 32.37
N ALA A 89 -5.15 28.03 31.09
CA ALA A 89 -6.50 28.20 30.55
C ALA A 89 -7.24 26.86 30.39
N LEU A 90 -6.50 25.75 30.24
CA LEU A 90 -7.03 24.40 30.28
C LEU A 90 -6.73 23.79 31.67
N PRO A 91 -7.74 23.60 32.54
CA PRO A 91 -7.54 22.91 33.80
C PRO A 91 -7.25 21.42 33.54
N VAL A 92 -5.99 21.03 33.73
CA VAL A 92 -5.54 19.64 33.67
C VAL A 92 -5.89 18.96 35.00
N LEU A 93 -7.16 18.58 35.11
CA LEU A 93 -7.69 17.76 36.19
C LEU A 93 -7.45 16.27 35.86
N PRO A 94 -7.53 15.36 36.85
CA PRO A 94 -7.38 13.93 36.61
C PRO A 94 -8.30 13.40 35.50
N GLU A 95 -9.56 13.86 35.45
CA GLU A 95 -10.51 13.48 34.39
C GLU A 95 -10.06 13.99 33.00
N THR A 96 -9.50 15.21 32.94
CA THR A 96 -8.95 15.78 31.69
C THR A 96 -7.74 14.99 31.22
N GLU A 97 -6.86 14.60 32.14
CA GLU A 97 -5.68 13.79 31.85
C GLU A 97 -6.06 12.39 31.35
N GLU A 98 -7.05 11.76 31.98
CA GLU A 98 -7.61 10.47 31.54
C GLU A 98 -8.22 10.59 30.13
N ALA A 99 -9.02 11.62 29.86
CA ALA A 99 -9.60 11.85 28.55
C ALA A 99 -8.54 12.08 27.45
N ILE A 100 -7.44 12.77 27.76
CA ILE A 100 -6.31 12.97 26.83
C ILE A 100 -5.61 11.63 26.56
N ASN A 101 -5.34 10.84 27.60
CA ASN A 101 -4.71 9.53 27.46
C ASN A 101 -5.57 8.57 26.63
N ASP A 102 -6.88 8.55 26.86
CA ASP A 102 -7.85 7.76 26.08
C ASP A 102 -7.87 8.19 24.62
N ALA A 103 -7.85 9.50 24.35
CA ALA A 103 -7.76 10.03 22.99
C ALA A 103 -6.46 9.60 22.30
N CYS A 104 -5.32 9.68 23.00
CA CYS A 104 -4.02 9.20 22.48
C CYS A 104 -4.04 7.70 22.18
N ALA A 105 -4.62 6.89 23.07
CA ALA A 105 -4.75 5.44 22.86
C ALA A 105 -5.64 5.11 21.65
N ALA A 106 -6.74 5.84 21.46
CA ALA A 106 -7.61 5.68 20.29
C ALA A 106 -6.88 6.05 18.99
N VAL A 107 -6.07 7.11 18.99
CA VAL A 107 -5.25 7.50 17.83
C VAL A 107 -4.21 6.43 17.48
N ASP A 108 -3.54 5.85 18.46
CA ASP A 108 -2.54 4.80 18.21
C ASP A 108 -3.18 3.49 17.71
N GLN A 109 -4.38 3.14 18.19
CA GLN A 109 -5.17 2.04 17.63
C GLN A 109 -5.55 2.30 16.17
N MET A 110 -6.02 3.51 15.84
CA MET A 110 -6.33 3.89 14.46
C MET A 110 -5.10 3.81 13.56
N ARG A 111 -3.94 4.31 14.04
CA ARG A 111 -2.66 4.22 13.32
C ARG A 111 -2.28 2.75 13.06
N SER A 112 -2.35 1.90 14.07
CA SER A 112 -2.00 0.48 13.96
C SER A 112 -2.90 -0.24 12.96
N ALA A 113 -4.21 0.00 13.01
CA ALA A 113 -5.17 -0.55 12.06
C ALA A 113 -4.88 -0.12 10.61
N LEU A 114 -4.50 1.15 10.41
CA LEU A 114 -4.12 1.67 9.08
C LEU A 114 -2.82 1.05 8.56
N ILE A 115 -1.79 0.90 9.39
CA ILE A 115 -0.51 0.25 9.02
C ILE A 115 -0.77 -1.19 8.55
N VAL A 116 -1.58 -1.94 9.30
CA VAL A 116 -1.98 -3.31 8.95
C VAL A 116 -2.78 -3.32 7.64
N ALA A 117 -3.75 -2.42 7.48
CA ALA A 117 -4.57 -2.33 6.26
C ALA A 117 -3.74 -2.01 5.00
N LEU A 118 -2.66 -1.24 5.14
CA LEU A 118 -1.73 -0.91 4.06
C LEU A 118 -0.70 -2.01 3.78
N GLY A 119 -0.63 -3.05 4.62
CA GLY A 119 0.37 -4.09 4.52
C GLY A 119 1.80 -3.59 4.76
N LEU A 120 1.94 -2.45 5.44
CA LEU A 120 3.22 -1.96 5.93
C LEU A 120 3.53 -2.78 7.19
N LYS A 121 4.69 -3.44 7.25
CA LYS A 121 5.18 -3.91 8.54
C LYS A 121 5.52 -2.65 9.33
N GLY A 122 4.82 -2.41 10.43
CA GLY A 122 5.33 -1.50 11.43
C GLY A 122 6.69 -2.03 11.84
N ASP A 123 7.73 -1.22 11.66
CA ASP A 123 9.01 -1.49 12.28
C ASP A 123 8.76 -1.30 13.78
N GLU A 124 8.36 -2.39 14.46
CA GLU A 124 8.43 -2.49 15.91
C GLU A 124 9.91 -2.65 16.27
N GLU A 125 10.50 -1.55 16.73
CA GLU A 125 11.80 -1.51 17.40
C GLU A 125 11.63 -0.80 18.75
#